data_AF-A0A1I7WWZ9-F1
#
_entry.id   AF-A0A1I7WWZ9-F1
#
_cell.length_a   1.000
_cell.length_b   1.000
_cell.length_c   1.000
_cell.angle_alpha   90.00
_cell.angle_beta   90.00
_cell.angle_gamma   90.00
#
_symmetry.space_group_name_H-M   'P 1'
#
loop_
_entity.id
_entity.type
_entity.pdbx_description
1 polymer ?
#
loop_
_entity_poly.entity_id
_entity_poly.type
_entity_poly.pdbx_seq_one_letter_code
_entity_poly.pdbx_strand_id
1 'polypeptide(L)'
;MQPFSKSWYYWAVLVLLIVQVVLSINYHVLICNMPIANTLLLLVIMAHHGYALGEQARPLFHRICGCVAFIAVLFVNTTHALELLTDYGEDDHGHSHEISHDLDSDDNHIEHSYGFVPKPYVIVSIFDVCLKCLILALGHIPPMGLHPFLRIILHTLSPSTVIGKFFHMLKACFHYLVITYFSSAFTFTIMIFIILLIFYECNDFLGMYTLGLVIPDRIGETWMWKHIDPLVAVIMTMLFFGLIIPAFREMMPYIFADTPEKFQVDTFQDEISTTFTDVTCTHIHAYRLWPGNVFEALIHINIRVDKSQERWSEAAATRYAEIRQNVNSVLTKAGAQKVVVEPRFIDVTETNIPWVGCIAENCFKQERGCCKGGSSSASSTP
;
A
#
# COMPACT_ATOMS: atom_id res chain seq x y z
N MET A 1 15.00 6.96 -18.20
CA MET A 1 15.20 7.50 -16.83
C MET A 1 16.21 6.61 -16.12
N GLN A 2 17.19 7.17 -15.41
CA GLN A 2 18.11 6.36 -14.59
C GLN A 2 17.35 5.78 -13.38
N PRO A 3 17.67 4.55 -12.94
CA PRO A 3 17.05 3.98 -11.75
C PRO A 3 17.35 4.86 -10.54
N PHE A 4 16.33 5.09 -9.70
CA PHE A 4 16.43 5.94 -8.50
C PHE A 4 17.42 5.39 -7.47
N SER A 5 17.79 4.11 -7.53
CA SER A 5 18.93 3.57 -6.78
C SER A 5 20.26 4.28 -7.06
N LYS A 6 20.35 5.07 -8.14
CA LYS A 6 21.50 5.93 -8.46
C LYS A 6 21.39 7.35 -7.91
N SER A 7 20.25 7.70 -7.30
CA SER A 7 20.03 9.03 -6.72
C SER A 7 20.56 9.13 -5.29
N TRP A 8 21.01 10.31 -4.89
CA TRP A 8 21.53 10.55 -3.54
C TRP A 8 20.45 10.37 -2.46
N TYR A 9 19.20 10.74 -2.75
CA TYR A 9 18.10 10.65 -1.77
C TYR A 9 17.70 9.20 -1.47
N TYR A 10 17.82 8.27 -2.44
CA TYR A 10 17.58 6.84 -2.18
C TYR A 10 18.59 6.30 -1.14
N TRP A 11 19.88 6.64 -1.33
CA TRP A 11 20.92 6.27 -0.38
C TRP A 11 20.74 6.97 0.98
N ALA A 12 20.26 8.22 1.00
CA ALA A 12 19.93 8.90 2.24
C ALA A 12 18.81 8.18 3.02
N VAL A 13 17.75 7.74 2.33
CA VAL A 13 16.66 6.94 2.94
C VAL A 13 17.16 5.57 3.42
N LEU A 14 18.07 4.93 2.68
CA LEU A 14 18.69 3.66 3.11
C LEU A 14 19.53 3.85 4.38
N VAL A 15 20.38 4.86 4.42
CA VAL A 15 21.19 5.18 5.62
C VAL A 15 20.28 5.50 6.80
N LEU A 16 19.22 6.27 6.57
CA LEU A 16 18.20 6.55 7.58
C LEU A 16 17.57 5.26 8.14
N LEU A 17 17.18 4.32 7.26
CA LEU A 17 16.62 3.04 7.67
C LEU A 17 17.61 2.24 8.54
N ILE A 18 18.88 2.17 8.14
CA ILE A 18 19.92 1.47 8.90
C ILE A 18 20.07 2.08 10.29
N VAL A 19 20.15 3.42 10.38
CA VAL A 19 20.26 4.12 11.67
C VAL A 19 19.02 3.88 12.54
N GLN A 20 17.82 3.93 11.96
CA GLN A 20 16.57 3.65 12.70
C GLN A 20 16.54 2.21 13.24
N VAL A 21 16.94 1.22 12.43
CA VAL A 21 17.02 -0.19 12.86
C VAL A 21 18.05 -0.37 13.98
N VAL A 22 19.25 0.19 13.84
CA VAL A 22 20.30 0.11 14.88
C VAL A 22 19.81 0.74 16.18
N LEU A 23 19.15 1.90 16.13
CA LEU A 23 18.61 2.52 17.33
C LEU A 23 17.44 1.73 17.91
N SER A 24 16.55 1.17 17.09
CA SER A 24 15.45 0.32 17.58
C SER A 24 15.98 -0.92 18.31
N ILE A 25 16.99 -1.59 17.76
CA ILE A 25 17.65 -2.73 18.42
C ILE A 25 18.29 -2.33 19.76
N ASN A 26 18.91 -1.15 19.85
CA ASN A 26 19.59 -0.73 21.08
C ASN A 26 18.63 -0.26 22.19
N TYR A 27 17.47 0.29 21.83
CA TYR A 27 16.57 0.93 22.81
C TYR A 27 15.23 0.23 22.99
N HIS A 28 14.88 -0.74 22.14
CA HIS A 28 13.66 -1.55 22.24
C HIS A 28 12.36 -0.75 22.47
N VAL A 29 12.24 0.46 21.90
CA VAL A 29 11.06 1.31 22.09
C VAL A 29 10.02 0.99 21.02
N LEU A 30 8.84 0.50 21.42
CA LEU A 30 7.76 0.10 20.51
C LEU A 30 7.41 1.18 19.47
N ILE A 31 7.24 2.43 19.90
CA ILE A 31 6.84 3.54 19.00
C ILE A 31 7.89 3.84 17.93
N CYS A 32 9.14 3.43 18.14
CA CYS A 32 10.24 3.62 17.20
C CYS A 32 10.17 2.64 16.01
N ASN A 33 9.43 1.55 16.10
CA ASN A 33 9.26 0.62 14.97
C ASN A 33 8.36 1.19 13.85
N MET A 34 7.50 2.15 14.18
CA MET A 34 6.59 2.79 13.21
C MET A 34 7.32 3.63 12.15
N PRO A 35 8.31 4.48 12.50
CA PRO A 35 9.20 5.11 11.51
C PRO A 35 9.92 4.10 10.61
N ILE A 36 10.37 2.95 11.13
CA ILE A 36 11.06 1.91 10.35
C ILE A 36 10.13 1.37 9.26
N ALA A 37 8.89 1.01 9.61
CA ALA A 37 7.91 0.53 8.63
C ALA A 37 7.72 1.53 7.48
N ASN A 38 7.57 2.80 7.84
CA ASN A 38 7.35 3.89 6.89
C ASN A 38 8.56 4.14 5.97
N THR A 39 9.76 4.18 6.55
CA THR A 39 11.01 4.33 5.80
C THR A 39 11.26 3.13 4.89
N LEU A 40 10.95 1.92 5.34
CA LEU A 40 11.03 0.70 4.53
C LEU A 40 10.05 0.73 3.35
N LEU A 41 8.78 1.11 3.59
CA LEU A 41 7.80 1.31 2.53
C LEU A 41 8.36 2.28 1.47
N LEU A 42 8.84 3.44 1.92
CA LEU A 42 9.39 4.46 1.06
C LEU A 42 10.61 3.97 0.26
N LEU A 43 11.54 3.26 0.91
CA LEU A 43 12.72 2.72 0.26
C LEU A 43 12.36 1.72 -0.84
N VAL A 44 11.41 0.82 -0.57
CA VAL A 44 10.99 -0.22 -1.52
C VAL A 44 10.26 0.41 -2.72
N ILE A 45 9.34 1.36 -2.50
CA ILE A 45 8.64 2.04 -3.61
C ILE A 45 9.59 2.92 -4.44
N MET A 46 10.66 3.45 -3.84
CA MET A 46 11.67 4.26 -4.53
C MET A 46 12.71 3.43 -5.28
N ALA A 47 12.86 2.14 -4.99
CA ALA A 47 13.86 1.28 -5.63
C ALA A 47 13.72 1.26 -7.17
N HIS A 48 12.49 1.40 -7.68
CA HIS A 48 12.20 1.51 -9.11
C HIS A 48 11.16 2.60 -9.38
N HIS A 49 11.63 3.84 -9.53
CA HIS A 49 10.80 4.97 -9.95
C HIS A 49 10.68 5.07 -11.49
N GLY A 50 10.43 3.93 -12.14
CA GLY A 50 10.16 3.88 -13.57
C GLY A 50 8.67 3.67 -13.80
N TYR A 51 7.96 4.69 -14.27
CA TYR A 51 6.65 4.55 -14.91
C TYR A 51 6.84 4.12 -16.38
N ALA A 52 7.69 3.13 -16.64
CA ALA A 52 7.85 2.61 -17.99
C ALA A 52 6.62 1.76 -18.30
N LEU A 53 5.80 2.23 -19.23
CA LEU A 53 4.63 1.53 -19.75
C LEU A 53 5.03 0.18 -20.36
N GLY A 54 4.32 -0.88 -19.97
CA GLY A 54 4.18 -2.10 -20.77
C GLY A 54 5.32 -3.13 -20.73
N GLU A 55 6.57 -2.78 -20.41
CA GLU A 55 7.67 -3.76 -20.55
C GLU A 55 8.15 -4.43 -19.26
N GLN A 56 7.82 -3.89 -18.07
CA GLN A 56 8.29 -4.48 -16.81
C GLN A 56 7.24 -4.37 -15.71
N ALA A 57 6.69 -5.50 -15.26
CA ALA A 57 5.84 -5.59 -14.06
C ALA A 57 6.60 -5.27 -12.75
N ARG A 58 7.91 -5.04 -12.86
CA ARG A 58 8.84 -4.82 -11.74
C ARG A 58 8.46 -3.65 -10.83
N PRO A 59 8.06 -2.46 -11.31
CA PRO A 59 7.66 -1.35 -10.43
C PRO A 59 6.37 -1.67 -9.65
N LEU A 60 5.39 -2.33 -10.29
CA LEU A 60 4.17 -2.79 -9.63
C LEU A 60 4.51 -3.82 -8.54
N PHE A 61 5.36 -4.79 -8.86
CA PHE A 61 5.80 -5.81 -7.89
C PHE A 61 6.48 -5.18 -6.67
N HIS A 62 7.40 -4.24 -6.85
CA HIS A 62 8.02 -3.55 -5.71
C HIS A 62 7.00 -2.79 -4.86
N ARG A 63 5.98 -2.15 -5.46
CA ARG A 63 4.92 -1.50 -4.66
C ARG A 63 4.14 -2.50 -3.82
N ILE A 64 3.77 -3.64 -4.40
CA ILE A 64 3.10 -4.72 -3.68
C ILE A 64 3.98 -5.19 -2.53
N CYS A 65 5.26 -5.50 -2.79
CA CYS A 65 6.22 -5.90 -1.76
C CYS A 65 6.37 -4.85 -0.66
N GLY A 66 6.45 -3.57 -1.01
CA GLY A 66 6.56 -2.47 -0.07
C GLY A 66 5.34 -2.37 0.83
N CYS A 67 4.13 -2.47 0.27
CA CYS A 67 2.89 -2.46 1.03
C CYS A 67 2.75 -3.69 1.94
N VAL A 68 3.12 -4.88 1.45
CA VAL A 68 3.12 -6.12 2.25
C VAL A 68 4.12 -6.03 3.41
N ALA A 69 5.34 -5.58 3.15
CA ALA A 69 6.35 -5.39 4.19
C ALA A 69 5.91 -4.35 5.24
N PHE A 70 5.31 -3.24 4.79
CA PHE A 70 4.74 -2.22 5.66
C PHE A 70 3.68 -2.81 6.59
N ILE A 71 2.71 -3.53 6.03
CA ILE A 71 1.65 -4.21 6.81
C ILE A 71 2.24 -5.21 7.80
N ALA A 72 3.24 -6.00 7.39
CA ALA A 72 3.86 -6.98 8.26
C ALA A 72 4.51 -6.32 9.49
N VAL A 73 5.24 -5.22 9.31
CA VAL A 73 5.86 -4.48 10.42
C VAL A 73 4.79 -3.83 11.31
N LEU A 74 3.74 -3.24 10.74
CA LEU A 74 2.62 -2.70 11.52
C LEU A 74 1.91 -3.79 12.33
N PHE A 75 1.73 -4.97 11.75
CA PHE A 75 1.10 -6.10 12.42
C PHE A 75 1.93 -6.55 13.62
N VAL A 76 3.24 -6.80 13.45
CA VAL A 76 4.15 -7.17 14.55
C VAL A 76 4.18 -6.09 15.63
N ASN A 77 4.19 -4.82 15.25
CA ASN A 77 4.15 -3.73 16.23
C ASN A 77 2.83 -3.68 17.00
N THR A 78 1.72 -4.02 16.34
CA THR A 78 0.39 -4.05 16.98
C THR A 78 0.23 -5.25 17.89
N THR A 79 0.74 -6.42 17.52
CA THR A 79 0.70 -7.61 18.39
C THR A 79 1.48 -7.36 19.68
N HIS A 80 2.68 -6.79 19.58
CA HIS A 80 3.44 -6.40 20.79
C HIS A 80 2.75 -5.30 21.59
N ALA A 81 2.10 -4.34 20.92
CA ALA A 81 1.31 -3.33 21.63
C ALA A 81 0.16 -3.97 22.42
N LEU A 82 -0.55 -4.92 21.82
CA LEU A 82 -1.68 -5.61 22.44
C LEU A 82 -1.23 -6.52 23.59
N GLU A 83 -0.12 -7.24 23.43
CA GLU A 83 0.53 -8.03 24.48
C GLU A 83 0.86 -7.16 25.70
N LEU A 84 1.52 -6.02 25.48
CA LEU A 84 1.75 -5.05 26.54
C LEU A 84 0.46 -4.54 27.17
N LEU A 85 -0.63 -4.36 26.42
CA LEU A 85 -1.91 -3.93 26.99
C LEU A 85 -2.61 -5.00 27.83
N THR A 86 -2.36 -6.29 27.56
CA THR A 86 -2.97 -7.41 28.27
C THR A 86 -2.17 -7.82 29.51
N ASP A 87 -0.85 -7.78 29.47
CA ASP A 87 0.03 -8.28 30.54
C ASP A 87 -0.09 -7.45 31.83
N TYR A 88 -0.32 -6.14 31.73
CA TYR A 88 -0.56 -5.29 32.90
C TYR A 88 -1.84 -5.62 33.68
N GLY A 89 -2.71 -6.49 33.17
CA GLY A 89 -3.93 -6.92 33.83
C GLY A 89 -3.75 -8.04 34.86
N GLU A 90 -2.63 -8.76 34.84
CA GLU A 90 -2.44 -9.98 35.66
C GLU A 90 -1.64 -9.75 36.95
N ASP A 91 -0.89 -8.65 37.06
CA ASP A 91 0.00 -8.40 38.22
C ASP A 91 -0.72 -7.92 39.50
N ASP A 92 -2.02 -7.63 39.46
CA ASP A 92 -2.75 -7.11 40.64
C ASP A 92 -3.53 -8.20 41.42
N HIS A 93 -3.48 -9.47 40.98
CA HIS A 93 -4.24 -10.57 41.59
C HIS A 93 -3.43 -11.85 41.85
N GLY A 94 -2.65 -11.86 42.94
CA GLY A 94 -2.13 -13.07 43.62
C GLY A 94 -0.63 -13.29 43.40
N HIS A 95 0.24 -13.32 44.40
CA HIS A 95 0.16 -14.13 45.62
C HIS A 95 0.91 -13.47 46.79
N SER A 96 0.19 -13.21 47.88
CA SER A 96 0.79 -13.17 49.21
C SER A 96 1.17 -14.61 49.61
N HIS A 97 2.31 -15.10 49.15
CA HIS A 97 2.95 -16.25 49.77
C HIS A 97 4.11 -15.77 50.65
N GLU A 98 3.94 -16.08 51.93
CA GLU A 98 4.86 -15.90 53.02
C GLU A 98 6.30 -16.34 52.68
N ILE A 99 7.23 -15.42 52.89
CA ILE A 99 8.46 -15.56 53.67
C ILE A 99 8.98 -17.01 53.83
N SER A 100 10.04 -17.34 53.09
CA SER A 100 11.28 -17.88 53.67
C SER A 100 12.41 -17.67 52.65
N HIS A 101 13.26 -16.67 52.88
CA HIS A 101 14.64 -16.90 53.33
C HIS A 101 15.42 -17.84 52.39
N ASP A 102 16.16 -17.28 51.43
CA ASP A 102 17.63 -17.19 51.52
C ASP A 102 18.29 -17.00 50.14
N LEU A 103 19.21 -16.03 50.08
CA LEU A 103 20.39 -15.88 49.21
C LEU A 103 20.26 -15.14 47.87
N ASP A 104 20.66 -13.86 47.91
CA ASP A 104 21.61 -13.19 47.01
C ASP A 104 21.56 -13.57 45.52
N SER A 105 20.54 -13.13 44.80
CA SER A 105 20.72 -12.77 43.39
C SER A 105 20.66 -11.25 43.25
N ASP A 106 21.82 -10.70 42.87
CA ASP A 106 22.05 -9.31 42.49
C ASP A 106 21.39 -9.05 41.12
N ASP A 107 20.11 -9.39 41.01
CA ASP A 107 19.29 -9.14 39.83
C ASP A 107 18.98 -7.65 39.83
N ASN A 108 19.83 -6.92 39.10
CA ASN A 108 19.49 -5.64 38.51
C ASN A 108 18.20 -5.83 37.69
N HIS A 109 17.05 -5.79 38.36
CA HIS A 109 15.79 -5.41 37.78
C HIS A 109 16.00 -3.99 37.28
N ILE A 110 16.54 -3.88 36.08
CA ILE A 110 16.46 -2.70 35.23
C ILE A 110 14.95 -2.52 35.13
N GLU A 111 14.43 -1.64 35.99
CA GLU A 111 13.11 -1.07 35.89
C GLU A 111 13.04 -0.54 34.46
N HIS A 112 12.47 -1.36 33.57
CA HIS A 112 12.42 -1.08 32.16
C HIS A 112 11.63 0.22 32.10
N SER A 113 12.34 1.33 31.91
CA SER A 113 11.76 2.66 31.76
C SER A 113 11.07 2.68 30.39
N TYR A 114 9.96 1.96 30.33
CA TYR A 114 9.07 1.88 29.19
C TYR A 114 8.56 3.30 28.97
N GLY A 115 9.04 3.92 27.91
CA GLY A 115 8.51 5.20 27.43
C GLY A 115 9.53 6.32 27.25
N PHE A 116 10.76 6.20 27.75
CA PHE A 116 11.75 7.24 27.46
C PHE A 116 12.23 7.15 26.01
N VAL A 117 11.92 8.16 25.20
CA VAL A 117 12.46 8.27 23.84
C VAL A 117 13.90 8.80 23.92
N PRO A 118 14.91 8.03 23.47
CA PRO A 118 16.31 8.46 23.54
C PRO A 118 16.54 9.72 22.69
N LYS A 119 17.35 10.66 23.20
CA LYS A 119 17.72 11.88 22.46
C LYS A 119 18.27 11.60 21.04
N PRO A 120 19.14 10.59 20.82
CA PRO A 120 19.60 10.26 19.47
C PRO A 120 18.44 9.89 18.53
N TYR A 121 17.40 9.23 19.04
CA TYR A 121 16.23 8.84 18.25
C TYR A 121 15.40 10.04 17.80
N VAL A 122 15.29 11.06 18.66
CA VAL A 122 14.57 12.30 18.33
C VAL A 122 15.27 13.04 17.19
N ILE A 123 16.59 13.14 17.23
CA ILE A 123 17.39 13.78 16.18
C ILE A 123 17.17 13.05 14.84
N VAL A 124 17.21 11.72 14.86
CA VAL A 124 16.94 10.89 13.67
C VAL A 124 15.50 11.06 13.18
N SER A 125 14.53 11.21 14.08
CA SER A 125 13.12 11.45 13.71
C SER A 125 12.90 12.83 13.07
N ILE A 126 13.60 13.87 13.57
CA ILE A 126 13.58 15.21 12.94
C ILE A 126 14.17 15.13 11.54
N PHE A 127 15.33 14.49 11.40
CA PHE A 127 15.97 14.30 10.10
C PHE A 127 15.07 13.49 9.15
N ASP A 128 14.39 12.46 9.65
CA ASP A 128 13.41 11.67 8.90
C ASP A 128 12.30 12.55 8.31
N VAL A 129 11.62 13.34 9.14
CA VAL A 129 10.58 14.28 8.68
C VAL A 129 11.13 15.24 7.63
N CYS A 130 12.27 15.87 7.89
CA CYS A 130 12.88 16.82 6.95
C CYS A 130 13.23 16.17 5.61
N LEU A 131 13.83 14.99 5.63
CA LEU A 131 14.21 14.25 4.42
C LEU A 131 12.96 13.85 3.63
N LYS A 132 11.94 13.30 4.28
CA LYS A 132 10.70 12.87 3.61
C LYS A 132 9.93 14.07 3.04
N CYS A 133 9.83 15.17 3.76
CA CYS A 133 9.24 16.42 3.25
C CYS A 133 10.00 16.95 2.04
N LEU A 134 11.33 16.91 2.04
CA LEU A 134 12.14 17.31 0.89
C LEU A 134 11.89 16.42 -0.33
N ILE A 135 11.91 15.08 -0.15
CA ILE A 135 11.65 14.13 -1.24
C ILE A 135 10.22 14.30 -1.79
N LEU A 136 9.24 14.56 -0.93
CA LEU A 136 7.86 14.89 -1.31
C LEU A 136 7.78 16.18 -2.13
N ALA A 137 8.43 17.26 -1.66
CA ALA A 137 8.46 18.55 -2.35
C ALA A 137 9.12 18.46 -3.73
N LEU A 138 10.12 17.58 -3.88
CA LEU A 138 10.77 17.29 -5.17
C LEU A 138 9.93 16.38 -6.09
N GLY A 139 8.77 15.88 -5.63
CA GLY A 139 7.90 15.01 -6.43
C GLY A 139 8.47 13.60 -6.66
N HIS A 140 9.40 13.16 -5.82
CA HIS A 140 10.11 11.89 -5.98
C HIS A 140 9.41 10.69 -5.31
N ILE A 141 8.34 10.93 -4.55
CA ILE A 141 7.51 9.87 -3.97
C ILE A 141 6.32 9.57 -4.90
N PRO A 142 6.14 8.30 -5.32
CA PRO A 142 5.00 7.94 -6.15
C PRO A 142 3.66 8.16 -5.40
N PRO A 143 2.58 8.55 -6.09
CA PRO A 143 1.30 8.86 -5.47
C PRO A 143 0.63 7.73 -4.68
N MET A 144 0.80 6.46 -5.06
CA MET A 144 0.14 5.31 -4.41
C MET A 144 -1.39 5.49 -4.25
N GLY A 145 -2.04 6.12 -5.24
CA GLY A 145 -3.49 6.40 -5.20
C GLY A 145 -3.91 7.39 -4.11
N LEU A 146 -2.96 8.05 -3.42
CA LEU A 146 -3.23 8.97 -2.33
C LEU A 146 -3.15 10.43 -2.79
N HIS A 147 -4.05 11.25 -2.26
CA HIS A 147 -3.99 12.70 -2.39
C HIS A 147 -2.68 13.24 -1.79
N PRO A 148 -2.06 14.30 -2.35
CA PRO A 148 -0.80 14.87 -1.85
C PRO A 148 -0.72 15.03 -0.32
N PHE A 149 -1.80 15.54 0.29
CA PHE A 149 -1.91 15.70 1.74
C PHE A 149 -1.82 14.37 2.51
N LEU A 150 -2.54 13.33 2.06
CA LEU A 150 -2.49 12.01 2.71
C LEU A 150 -1.13 11.34 2.56
N ARG A 151 -0.38 11.64 1.49
CA ARG A 151 1.01 11.16 1.33
C ARG A 151 1.94 11.80 2.34
N ILE A 152 1.78 13.10 2.60
CA ILE A 152 2.54 13.78 3.66
C ILE A 152 2.25 13.09 4.99
N ILE A 153 0.97 12.93 5.34
CA ILE A 153 0.57 12.24 6.58
C ILE A 153 1.18 10.83 6.64
N LEU A 154 1.02 10.02 5.59
CA LEU A 154 1.55 8.66 5.56
C LEU A 154 3.05 8.63 5.88
N HIS A 155 3.82 9.59 5.38
CA HIS A 155 5.27 9.59 5.49
C HIS A 155 5.84 10.33 6.72
N THR A 156 5.14 11.32 7.26
CA THR A 156 5.63 12.15 8.37
C THR A 156 4.97 11.87 9.70
N LEU A 157 3.78 11.23 9.73
CA LEU A 157 3.02 11.04 10.97
C LEU A 157 3.80 10.22 12.00
N SER A 158 4.37 9.07 11.62
CA SER A 158 5.09 8.22 12.58
C SER A 158 6.31 8.89 13.22
N PRO A 159 7.27 9.49 12.49
CA PRO A 159 8.38 10.19 13.13
C PRO A 159 7.92 11.44 13.90
N SER A 160 6.84 12.12 13.47
CA SER A 160 6.26 13.25 14.21
C SER A 160 5.69 12.83 15.57
N THR A 161 5.05 11.66 15.64
CA THR A 161 4.55 11.11 16.91
C THR A 161 5.71 10.83 17.89
N VAL A 162 6.85 10.34 17.39
CA VAL A 162 8.04 10.11 18.23
C VAL A 162 8.60 11.43 18.79
N ILE A 163 8.67 12.47 17.96
CA ILE A 163 9.10 13.81 18.37
C ILE A 163 8.12 14.37 19.43
N GLY A 164 6.82 14.29 19.17
CA GLY A 164 5.77 14.74 20.08
C GLY A 164 5.85 14.08 21.45
N LYS A 165 6.08 12.77 21.49
CA LYS A 165 6.26 12.00 22.73
C LYS A 165 7.47 12.48 23.54
N PHE A 166 8.60 12.73 22.89
CA PHE A 166 9.78 13.26 23.58
C PHE A 166 9.52 14.64 24.22
N PHE A 167 8.88 15.55 23.49
CA PHE A 167 8.54 16.87 24.03
C PHE A 167 7.50 16.79 25.15
N HIS A 168 6.54 15.87 25.07
CA HIS A 168 5.58 15.63 26.13
C HIS A 168 6.28 15.22 27.43
N MET A 169 7.22 14.28 27.34
CA MET A 169 8.01 13.83 28.48
C MET A 169 8.90 14.95 29.03
N LEU A 170 9.55 15.74 28.16
CA LEU A 170 10.35 16.88 28.59
C LEU A 170 9.50 17.94 29.29
N LYS A 171 8.26 18.16 28.82
CA LYS A 171 7.28 19.03 29.50
C LYS A 171 6.86 18.44 30.84
N ALA A 172 6.63 17.14 30.97
CA ALA A 172 6.29 16.50 32.25
C ALA A 172 7.44 16.66 33.26
N CYS A 173 8.69 16.39 32.84
CA CYS A 173 9.88 16.63 33.67
C CYS A 173 10.05 18.11 34.02
N PHE A 174 9.79 19.02 33.07
CA PHE A 174 9.89 20.46 33.30
C PHE A 174 8.75 20.98 34.18
N HIS A 175 7.53 20.46 34.07
CA HIS A 175 6.41 20.83 34.93
C HIS A 175 6.68 20.34 36.35
N TYR A 176 7.21 19.12 36.51
CA TYR A 176 7.69 18.60 37.79
C TYR A 176 8.82 19.48 38.36
N LEU A 177 9.80 19.88 37.53
CA LEU A 177 10.90 20.75 37.95
C LEU A 177 10.42 22.18 38.28
N VAL A 178 9.47 22.74 37.52
CA VAL A 178 8.91 24.09 37.70
C VAL A 178 7.99 24.15 38.92
N ILE A 179 7.19 23.09 39.17
CA ILE A 179 6.44 22.93 40.42
C ILE A 179 7.40 22.79 41.61
N THR A 180 8.57 22.16 41.40
CA THR A 180 9.59 21.99 42.45
C THR A 180 10.45 23.25 42.68
N TYR A 181 10.66 24.11 41.67
CA TYR A 181 11.64 25.21 41.76
C TYR A 181 11.11 26.64 41.56
N PHE A 182 9.87 26.85 41.11
CA PHE A 182 9.19 28.17 40.99
C PHE A 182 9.88 29.25 40.09
N SER A 183 9.04 30.04 39.41
CA SER A 183 9.31 31.43 38.97
C SER A 183 10.52 31.74 38.07
N SER A 184 10.36 31.62 36.74
CA SER A 184 10.86 32.69 35.84
C SER A 184 10.09 32.69 34.50
N ALA A 185 9.16 33.63 34.35
CA ALA A 185 8.15 33.66 33.29
C ALA A 185 8.62 34.17 31.92
N PHE A 186 9.91 34.46 31.72
CA PHE A 186 10.35 35.22 30.54
C PHE A 186 10.92 34.37 29.39
N THR A 187 11.61 33.27 29.70
CA THR A 187 12.12 32.32 28.70
C THR A 187 11.06 31.34 28.19
N PHE A 188 10.02 31.11 29.00
CA PHE A 188 8.89 30.22 28.69
C PHE A 188 8.04 30.73 27.51
N THR A 189 7.80 32.04 27.43
CA THR A 189 6.92 32.66 26.43
C THR A 189 7.53 32.62 25.04
N ILE A 190 8.85 32.80 24.91
CA ILE A 190 9.55 32.83 23.61
C ILE A 190 9.66 31.42 23.01
N MET A 191 9.95 30.41 23.83
CA MET A 191 10.06 29.02 23.35
C MET A 191 8.68 28.46 22.97
N ILE A 192 7.63 28.79 23.73
CA ILE A 192 6.25 28.45 23.38
C ILE A 192 5.82 29.16 22.09
N PHE A 193 6.22 30.41 21.86
CA PHE A 193 5.86 31.12 20.63
C PHE A 193 6.49 30.50 19.37
N ILE A 194 7.75 30.06 19.45
CA ILE A 194 8.45 29.40 18.34
C ILE A 194 7.86 28.01 18.08
N ILE A 195 7.53 27.26 19.15
CA ILE A 195 6.89 25.95 19.02
C ILE A 195 5.47 26.12 18.47
N LEU A 196 4.67 27.05 18.97
CA LEU A 196 3.33 27.33 18.45
C LEU A 196 3.36 27.81 17.00
N LEU A 197 4.36 28.57 16.58
CA LEU A 197 4.54 28.96 15.17
C LEU A 197 4.87 27.77 14.25
N ILE A 198 5.64 26.79 14.73
CA ILE A 198 5.94 25.56 13.99
C ILE A 198 4.72 24.60 13.99
N PHE A 199 3.90 24.63 15.04
CA PHE A 199 2.74 23.74 15.21
C PHE A 199 1.41 24.28 14.65
N TYR A 200 1.25 25.59 14.45
CA TYR A 200 0.01 26.21 13.95
C TYR A 200 -0.38 25.72 12.55
N GLU A 201 0.58 25.27 11.74
CA GLU A 201 0.33 24.70 10.40
C GLU A 201 -0.08 23.21 10.42
N CYS A 202 -0.04 22.52 11.57
CA CYS A 202 -0.34 21.08 11.72
C CYS A 202 -1.61 20.79 12.56
N ASN A 203 -2.55 21.74 12.61
CA ASN A 203 -3.43 21.94 13.77
C ASN A 203 -4.56 20.92 14.00
N ASP A 204 -5.01 20.15 13.01
CA ASP A 204 -6.22 19.32 13.23
C ASP A 204 -5.93 17.96 13.87
N PHE A 205 -4.72 17.41 13.71
CA PHE A 205 -4.37 16.09 14.25
C PHE A 205 -3.76 16.16 15.65
N LEU A 206 -3.05 17.27 15.96
CA LEU A 206 -2.53 17.48 17.30
C LEU A 206 -3.62 17.87 18.30
N GLY A 207 -4.77 18.37 17.84
CA GLY A 207 -5.92 18.75 18.66
C GLY A 207 -6.35 17.67 19.68
N MET A 208 -6.36 16.39 19.27
CA MET A 208 -6.66 15.27 20.18
C MET A 208 -5.51 14.97 21.16
N TYR A 209 -4.26 15.09 20.73
CA TYR A 209 -3.10 14.96 21.62
C TYR A 209 -3.02 16.13 22.61
N THR A 210 -3.42 17.34 22.19
CA THR A 210 -3.53 18.52 23.04
C THR A 210 -4.76 18.49 23.94
N LEU A 211 -5.82 17.76 23.58
CA LEU A 211 -6.94 17.53 24.49
C LEU A 211 -6.51 16.63 25.67
N GLY A 212 -5.61 15.67 25.42
CA GLY A 212 -4.90 14.94 26.47
C GLY A 212 -3.99 15.82 27.33
N LEU A 213 -3.50 16.95 26.80
CA LEU A 213 -2.66 17.93 27.50
C LEU A 213 -3.43 18.89 28.45
N VAL A 214 -4.76 18.86 28.48
CA VAL A 214 -5.62 19.72 29.33
C VAL A 214 -6.20 18.94 30.52
N ILE A 215 -5.93 17.64 30.63
CA ILE A 215 -6.44 16.82 31.73
C ILE A 215 -5.64 17.14 33.01
N PRO A 216 -6.30 17.50 34.13
CA PRO A 216 -5.61 17.87 35.38
C PRO A 216 -4.73 16.75 35.95
N ASP A 217 -3.57 17.11 36.51
CA ASP A 217 -2.60 16.22 37.17
C ASP A 217 -3.20 15.36 38.31
N ARG A 218 -4.42 15.67 38.77
CA ARG A 218 -5.17 14.87 39.77
C ARG A 218 -5.67 13.51 39.26
N ILE A 219 -5.56 13.22 37.97
CA ILE A 219 -5.83 11.91 37.35
C ILE A 219 -4.48 11.18 37.10
N GLY A 220 -3.43 11.55 37.85
CA GLY A 220 -2.13 10.90 37.88
C GLY A 220 -2.23 9.45 38.35
N GLU A 221 -1.48 8.57 37.67
CA GLU A 221 -1.44 7.11 37.84
C GLU A 221 -2.65 6.31 37.36
N THR A 222 -3.55 6.90 36.57
CA THR A 222 -4.56 6.08 35.89
C THR A 222 -3.90 5.07 34.94
N TRP A 223 -4.47 3.86 34.87
CA TRP A 223 -4.13 2.80 33.93
C TRP A 223 -3.78 3.36 32.53
N MET A 224 -4.59 4.31 32.04
CA MET A 224 -4.40 5.00 30.77
C MET A 224 -2.99 5.56 30.53
N TRP A 225 -2.33 6.12 31.54
CA TRP A 225 -0.99 6.70 31.38
C TRP A 225 0.10 5.64 31.28
N LYS A 226 -0.03 4.53 32.01
CA LYS A 226 0.88 3.37 31.88
C LYS A 226 0.74 2.71 30.50
N HIS A 227 -0.43 2.85 29.87
CA HIS A 227 -0.81 2.17 28.63
C HIS A 227 -0.82 3.09 27.40
N ILE A 228 -0.41 4.35 27.54
CA ILE A 228 -0.53 5.33 26.45
C ILE A 228 0.31 4.97 25.23
N ASP A 229 1.50 4.39 25.45
CA ASP A 229 2.41 3.99 24.39
C ASP A 229 1.86 2.88 23.49
N PRO A 230 1.46 1.71 24.03
CA PRO A 230 0.87 0.68 23.20
C PRO A 230 -0.49 1.11 22.64
N LEU A 231 -1.28 1.93 23.36
CA LEU A 231 -2.53 2.47 22.82
C LEU A 231 -2.30 3.34 21.59
N VAL A 232 -1.32 4.26 21.65
CA VAL A 232 -0.94 5.11 20.53
C VAL A 232 -0.41 4.26 19.37
N ALA A 233 0.37 3.22 19.65
CA ALA A 233 0.84 2.28 18.63
C ALA A 233 -0.33 1.60 17.90
N VAL A 234 -1.34 1.09 18.62
CA VAL A 234 -2.54 0.48 18.03
C VAL A 234 -3.31 1.49 17.18
N ILE A 235 -3.57 2.69 17.69
CA ILE A 235 -4.30 3.75 16.96
C ILE A 235 -3.55 4.11 15.67
N MET A 236 -2.24 4.32 15.77
CA MET A 236 -1.38 4.62 14.63
C MET A 236 -1.41 3.52 13.57
N THR A 237 -1.38 2.25 13.97
CA THR A 237 -1.52 1.14 13.03
C THR A 237 -2.86 1.18 12.30
N MET A 238 -3.98 1.39 13.02
CA MET A 238 -5.30 1.46 12.41
C MET A 238 -5.39 2.61 11.38
N LEU A 239 -4.81 3.76 11.69
CA LEU A 239 -4.70 4.89 10.77
C LEU A 239 -3.88 4.53 9.53
N PHE A 240 -2.71 3.91 9.72
CA PHE A 240 -1.87 3.49 8.59
C PHE A 240 -2.52 2.40 7.72
N PHE A 241 -3.30 1.49 8.30
CA PHE A 241 -4.13 0.57 7.53
C PHE A 241 -5.16 1.31 6.68
N GLY A 242 -5.82 2.33 7.25
CA GLY A 242 -6.72 3.20 6.49
C GLY A 242 -6.02 3.89 5.30
N LEU A 243 -4.79 4.36 5.52
CA LEU A 243 -4.00 5.07 4.50
C LEU A 243 -3.45 4.15 3.40
N ILE A 244 -3.23 2.85 3.67
CA ILE A 244 -2.68 1.94 2.65
C ILE A 244 -3.76 1.33 1.75
N ILE A 245 -5.03 1.28 2.18
CA ILE A 245 -6.14 0.72 1.39
C ILE A 245 -6.25 1.34 -0.02
N PRO A 246 -6.19 2.68 -0.20
CA PRO A 246 -6.20 3.29 -1.52
C PRO A 246 -5.06 2.80 -2.44
N ALA A 247 -3.87 2.55 -1.88
CA ALA A 247 -2.75 2.01 -2.65
C ALA A 247 -3.05 0.60 -3.18
N PHE A 248 -3.67 -0.25 -2.37
CA PHE A 248 -4.11 -1.58 -2.84
C PHE A 248 -5.21 -1.50 -3.88
N ARG A 249 -6.21 -0.63 -3.69
CA ARG A 249 -7.29 -0.41 -4.67
C ARG A 249 -6.74 0.07 -6.02
N GLU A 250 -5.72 0.92 -6.02
CA GLU A 250 -5.02 1.33 -7.24
C GLU A 250 -4.35 0.12 -7.92
N MET A 251 -3.72 -0.78 -7.17
CA MET A 251 -2.97 -1.93 -7.74
C MET A 251 -3.86 -3.11 -8.16
N MET A 252 -5.04 -3.27 -7.56
CA MET A 252 -5.94 -4.42 -7.78
C MET A 252 -6.23 -4.71 -9.27
N PRO A 253 -6.63 -3.73 -10.11
CA PRO A 253 -6.97 -3.99 -11.50
C PRO A 253 -5.82 -4.60 -12.31
N TYR A 254 -4.59 -4.30 -11.93
CA TYR A 254 -3.40 -4.79 -12.63
C TYR A 254 -2.98 -6.19 -12.15
N ILE A 255 -3.23 -6.50 -10.87
CA ILE A 255 -2.95 -7.82 -10.29
C ILE A 255 -3.94 -8.86 -10.83
N PHE A 256 -5.20 -8.47 -10.95
CA PHE A 256 -6.28 -9.36 -11.41
C PHE A 256 -6.52 -9.30 -12.92
N ALA A 257 -5.71 -8.53 -13.66
CA ALA A 257 -5.85 -8.36 -15.11
C ALA A 257 -7.27 -7.91 -15.50
N ASP A 258 -7.84 -6.99 -14.73
CA ASP A 258 -9.19 -6.49 -14.94
C ASP A 258 -9.34 -5.82 -16.30
N THR A 259 -10.53 -5.99 -16.89
CA THR A 259 -10.90 -5.31 -18.13
C THR A 259 -10.88 -3.79 -17.95
N PRO A 260 -10.41 -3.01 -18.94
CA PRO A 260 -10.52 -1.55 -18.93
C PRO A 260 -11.97 -1.10 -18.77
N GLU A 261 -12.25 -0.18 -17.85
CA GLU A 261 -13.61 0.33 -17.55
C GLU A 261 -14.34 0.87 -18.79
N LYS A 262 -13.58 1.42 -19.73
CA LYS A 262 -14.12 2.01 -20.96
C LYS A 262 -14.32 0.99 -22.08
N PHE A 263 -13.83 -0.24 -21.91
CA PHE A 263 -13.89 -1.28 -22.93
C PHE A 263 -15.03 -2.25 -22.64
N GLN A 264 -16.11 -2.15 -23.42
CA GLN A 264 -17.24 -3.07 -23.34
C GLN A 264 -17.03 -4.20 -24.34
N VAL A 265 -16.69 -5.39 -23.81
CA VAL A 265 -16.41 -6.58 -24.61
C VAL A 265 -17.59 -6.95 -25.51
N ASP A 266 -18.82 -6.91 -24.98
CA ASP A 266 -20.02 -7.29 -25.72
C ASP A 266 -20.27 -6.37 -26.93
N THR A 267 -20.21 -5.05 -26.72
CA THR A 267 -20.39 -4.06 -27.78
C THR A 267 -19.38 -4.23 -28.90
N PHE A 268 -18.13 -4.53 -28.56
CA PHE A 268 -17.08 -4.77 -29.54
C PHE A 268 -17.26 -6.10 -30.28
N GLN A 269 -17.74 -7.15 -29.61
CA GLN A 269 -18.10 -8.42 -30.27
C GLN A 269 -19.23 -8.24 -31.28
N ASP A 270 -20.25 -7.45 -30.93
CA ASP A 270 -21.36 -7.10 -31.81
C ASP A 270 -20.88 -6.26 -33.00
N GLU A 271 -20.00 -5.29 -32.77
CA GLU A 271 -19.40 -4.46 -33.83
C GLU A 271 -18.59 -5.30 -34.84
N ILE A 272 -17.78 -6.26 -34.38
CA ILE A 272 -17.06 -7.18 -35.28
C ILE A 272 -18.05 -8.02 -36.09
N SER A 273 -19.06 -8.61 -35.43
CA SER A 273 -19.99 -9.53 -36.07
C SER A 273 -20.91 -8.82 -37.08
N THR A 274 -21.20 -7.53 -36.86
CA THR A 274 -21.95 -6.70 -37.80
C THR A 274 -21.09 -6.18 -38.96
N THR A 275 -19.81 -5.88 -38.71
CA THR A 275 -18.88 -5.40 -39.74
C THR A 275 -18.44 -6.53 -40.68
N PHE A 276 -18.23 -7.74 -40.14
CA PHE A 276 -17.72 -8.89 -40.86
C PHE A 276 -18.67 -10.08 -40.69
N THR A 277 -19.59 -10.24 -41.63
CA THR A 277 -20.64 -11.29 -41.56
C THR A 277 -20.10 -12.72 -41.66
N ASP A 278 -18.90 -12.89 -42.20
CA ASP A 278 -18.14 -14.13 -42.31
C ASP A 278 -17.29 -14.43 -41.06
N VAL A 279 -17.28 -13.54 -40.07
CA VAL A 279 -16.43 -13.62 -38.88
C VAL A 279 -17.27 -13.75 -37.63
N THR A 280 -16.81 -14.56 -36.69
CA THR A 280 -17.40 -14.64 -35.35
C THR A 280 -16.30 -14.43 -34.32
N CYS A 281 -16.46 -13.43 -33.46
CA CYS A 281 -15.54 -13.24 -32.33
C CYS A 281 -15.88 -14.24 -31.23
N THR A 282 -14.98 -15.19 -30.97
CA THR A 282 -15.23 -16.29 -30.02
C THR A 282 -14.75 -15.98 -28.62
N HIS A 283 -13.67 -15.20 -28.48
CA HIS A 283 -13.08 -14.86 -27.20
C HIS A 283 -12.29 -13.56 -27.30
N ILE A 284 -12.35 -12.74 -26.26
CA ILE A 284 -11.57 -11.50 -26.14
C ILE A 284 -11.01 -11.43 -24.74
N HIS A 285 -9.70 -11.32 -24.62
CA HIS A 285 -9.02 -11.02 -23.37
C HIS A 285 -8.44 -9.61 -23.45
N ALA A 286 -8.91 -8.70 -22.61
CA ALA A 286 -8.38 -7.35 -22.51
C ALA A 286 -7.96 -7.09 -21.07
N TYR A 287 -6.69 -6.77 -20.85
CA TYR A 287 -6.14 -6.54 -19.52
C TYR A 287 -5.36 -5.24 -19.45
N ARG A 288 -5.55 -4.51 -18.35
CA ARG A 288 -4.86 -3.23 -18.11
C ARG A 288 -3.36 -3.44 -17.91
N LEU A 289 -2.58 -2.53 -18.49
CA LEU A 289 -1.13 -2.47 -18.27
C LEU A 289 -0.80 -1.39 -17.25
N TRP A 290 0.07 -1.76 -16.30
CA TRP A 290 0.65 -0.79 -15.38
C TRP A 290 1.73 0.06 -16.10
N PRO A 291 1.82 1.36 -15.85
CA PRO A 291 0.86 2.24 -15.15
C PRO A 291 -0.15 2.88 -16.10
N GLY A 292 -1.39 3.09 -15.65
CA GLY A 292 -2.40 3.90 -16.34
C GLY A 292 -3.56 3.08 -16.92
N ASN A 293 -4.25 3.66 -17.90
CA ASN A 293 -5.46 3.09 -18.50
C ASN A 293 -5.24 2.46 -19.88
N VAL A 294 -3.98 2.24 -20.27
CA VAL A 294 -3.65 1.47 -21.47
C VAL A 294 -3.88 -0.01 -21.21
N PHE A 295 -4.10 -0.77 -22.27
CA PHE A 295 -4.36 -2.20 -22.18
C PHE A 295 -3.76 -2.96 -23.34
N GLU A 296 -3.63 -4.27 -23.19
CA GLU A 296 -3.41 -5.17 -24.31
C GLU A 296 -4.67 -6.00 -24.54
N ALA A 297 -4.91 -6.34 -25.80
CA ALA A 297 -6.03 -7.18 -26.19
C ALA A 297 -5.55 -8.39 -26.99
N LEU A 298 -6.02 -9.56 -26.61
CA LEU A 298 -5.92 -10.81 -27.35
C LEU A 298 -7.32 -11.21 -27.80
N ILE A 299 -7.52 -11.40 -29.10
CA ILE A 299 -8.82 -11.71 -29.69
C ILE A 299 -8.70 -13.01 -30.47
N HIS A 300 -9.65 -13.92 -30.26
CA HIS A 300 -9.80 -15.12 -31.07
C HIS A 300 -11.03 -15.00 -31.96
N ILE A 301 -10.81 -15.06 -33.27
CA ILE A 301 -11.86 -14.96 -34.28
C ILE A 301 -11.95 -16.25 -35.09
N ASN A 302 -13.18 -16.68 -35.37
CA ASN A 302 -13.45 -17.67 -36.40
C ASN A 302 -13.73 -16.95 -37.72
N ILE A 303 -13.06 -17.35 -38.79
CA ILE A 303 -13.27 -16.84 -40.15
C ILE A 303 -13.83 -17.98 -40.99
N ARG A 304 -15.04 -17.80 -41.53
CA ARG A 304 -15.68 -18.79 -42.41
C ARG A 304 -15.08 -18.70 -43.79
N VAL A 305 -14.58 -19.84 -44.28
CA VAL A 305 -13.96 -19.96 -45.60
C VAL A 305 -14.48 -21.21 -46.31
N ASP A 306 -14.65 -21.10 -47.62
CA ASP A 306 -15.02 -22.24 -48.46
C ASP A 306 -13.75 -23.02 -48.83
N LYS A 307 -13.45 -24.09 -48.09
CA LYS A 307 -12.23 -24.88 -48.29
C LYS A 307 -12.29 -25.75 -49.55
N SER A 308 -13.43 -25.80 -50.24
CA SER A 308 -13.56 -26.52 -51.51
C SER A 308 -12.89 -25.79 -52.69
N GLN A 309 -12.63 -24.47 -52.55
CA GLN A 309 -11.99 -23.66 -53.58
C GLN A 309 -10.47 -23.87 -53.61
N GLU A 310 -9.88 -24.01 -54.79
CA GLU A 310 -8.44 -24.34 -54.94
C GLU A 310 -7.48 -23.32 -54.28
N ARG A 311 -7.88 -22.03 -54.18
CA ARG A 311 -7.08 -20.93 -53.58
C ARG A 311 -7.67 -20.39 -52.28
N TRP A 312 -8.43 -21.21 -51.55
CA TRP A 312 -9.10 -20.77 -50.32
C TRP A 312 -8.13 -20.21 -49.28
N SER A 313 -6.92 -20.76 -49.17
CA SER A 313 -5.93 -20.35 -48.16
C SER A 313 -5.37 -18.95 -48.40
N GLU A 314 -5.11 -18.59 -49.66
CA GLU A 314 -4.65 -17.25 -50.04
C GLU A 314 -5.76 -16.22 -49.83
N ALA A 315 -6.99 -16.55 -50.26
CA ALA A 315 -8.15 -15.70 -50.02
C ALA A 315 -8.40 -15.48 -48.51
N ALA A 316 -8.26 -16.54 -47.70
CA ALA A 316 -8.37 -16.49 -46.26
C ALA A 316 -7.29 -15.60 -45.61
N ALA A 317 -6.04 -15.68 -46.09
CA ALA A 317 -4.95 -14.85 -45.60
C ALA A 317 -5.16 -13.36 -45.91
N THR A 318 -5.62 -13.02 -47.13
CA THR A 318 -5.97 -11.65 -47.50
C THR A 318 -7.12 -11.13 -46.65
N ARG A 319 -8.17 -11.94 -46.47
CA ARG A 319 -9.33 -11.58 -45.62
C ARG A 319 -8.92 -11.37 -44.17
N TYR A 320 -8.08 -12.25 -43.62
CA TYR A 320 -7.54 -12.10 -42.28
C TYR A 320 -6.72 -10.81 -42.12
N ALA A 321 -5.92 -10.43 -43.12
CA ALA A 321 -5.14 -9.18 -43.06
C ALA A 321 -6.05 -7.94 -42.95
N GLU A 322 -7.15 -7.92 -43.70
CA GLU A 322 -8.18 -6.86 -43.65
C GLU A 322 -8.84 -6.78 -42.26
N ILE A 323 -9.32 -7.92 -41.74
CA ILE A 323 -9.97 -8.01 -40.42
C ILE A 323 -8.99 -7.57 -39.33
N ARG A 324 -7.76 -8.10 -39.35
CA ARG A 324 -6.71 -7.75 -38.39
C ARG A 324 -6.41 -6.26 -38.42
N GLN A 325 -6.32 -5.65 -39.60
CA GLN A 325 -6.07 -4.22 -39.72
C GLN A 325 -7.21 -3.38 -39.13
N ASN A 326 -8.47 -3.76 -39.40
CA ASN A 326 -9.64 -3.09 -38.84
C ASN A 326 -9.68 -3.20 -37.31
N VAL A 327 -9.58 -4.43 -36.78
CA VAL A 327 -9.58 -4.72 -35.34
C VAL A 327 -8.46 -3.95 -34.62
N ASN A 328 -7.24 -3.99 -35.17
CA ASN A 328 -6.12 -3.22 -34.63
C ASN A 328 -6.43 -1.72 -34.61
N SER A 329 -6.98 -1.16 -35.69
CA SER A 329 -7.32 0.26 -35.77
C SER A 329 -8.36 0.65 -34.72
N VAL A 330 -9.45 -0.12 -34.56
CA VAL A 330 -10.50 0.18 -33.58
C VAL A 330 -9.96 0.11 -32.16
N LEU A 331 -9.26 -0.97 -31.80
CA LEU A 331 -8.74 -1.14 -30.45
C LEU A 331 -7.63 -0.16 -30.11
N THR A 332 -6.75 0.16 -31.06
CA THR A 332 -5.69 1.17 -30.83
C THR A 332 -6.33 2.55 -30.58
N LYS A 333 -7.39 2.91 -31.31
CA LYS A 333 -8.16 4.15 -31.04
C LYS A 333 -8.84 4.12 -29.68
N ALA A 334 -9.23 2.95 -29.19
CA ALA A 334 -9.79 2.77 -27.85
C ALA A 334 -8.73 2.79 -26.72
N GLY A 335 -7.43 2.79 -27.05
CA GLY A 335 -6.33 2.86 -26.08
C GLY A 335 -5.54 1.57 -25.90
N ALA A 336 -5.74 0.56 -26.76
CA ALA A 336 -4.92 -0.64 -26.76
C ALA A 336 -3.50 -0.32 -27.24
N GLN A 337 -2.49 -0.71 -26.47
CA GLN A 337 -1.08 -0.55 -26.84
C GLN A 337 -0.61 -1.68 -27.76
N LYS A 338 -1.15 -2.87 -27.53
CA LYS A 338 -0.85 -4.07 -28.30
C LYS A 338 -2.13 -4.88 -28.51
N VAL A 339 -2.33 -5.31 -29.74
CA VAL A 339 -3.48 -6.10 -30.15
C VAL A 339 -2.99 -7.32 -30.90
N VAL A 340 -3.41 -8.49 -30.44
CA VAL A 340 -3.12 -9.77 -31.06
C VAL A 340 -4.43 -10.38 -31.51
N VAL A 341 -4.53 -10.68 -32.80
CA VAL A 341 -5.73 -11.29 -33.39
C VAL A 341 -5.35 -12.68 -33.87
N GLU A 342 -5.88 -13.70 -33.22
CA GLU A 342 -5.65 -15.10 -33.55
C GLU A 342 -6.81 -15.62 -34.41
N PRO A 343 -6.55 -15.95 -35.69
CA PRO A 343 -7.57 -16.48 -36.58
C PRO A 343 -7.71 -18.00 -36.44
N ARG A 344 -8.94 -18.47 -36.54
CA ARG A 344 -9.29 -19.87 -36.79
C ARG A 344 -10.12 -19.95 -38.06
N PHE A 345 -9.62 -20.65 -39.07
CA PHE A 345 -10.32 -20.83 -40.35
C PHE A 345 -11.24 -22.05 -40.30
N ILE A 346 -12.54 -21.80 -40.30
CA ILE A 346 -13.60 -22.82 -40.25
C ILE A 346 -14.25 -22.98 -41.62
N ASP A 347 -14.66 -24.20 -41.97
CA ASP A 347 -15.37 -24.43 -43.24
C ASP A 347 -16.76 -23.79 -43.20
N VAL A 348 -17.31 -23.35 -44.33
CA VAL A 348 -18.69 -22.85 -44.44
C VAL A 348 -19.74 -23.85 -43.96
N THR A 349 -19.44 -25.15 -44.01
CA THR A 349 -20.29 -26.24 -43.51
C THR A 349 -20.24 -26.39 -41.99
N GLU A 350 -19.20 -25.89 -41.33
CA GLU A 350 -19.03 -25.95 -39.88
C GLU A 350 -19.73 -24.75 -39.22
N THR A 351 -20.73 -25.02 -38.39
CA THR A 351 -21.44 -23.99 -37.62
C THR A 351 -21.23 -24.16 -36.13
N ASN A 352 -21.18 -23.04 -35.39
CA ASN A 352 -21.18 -22.99 -33.93
C ASN A 352 -20.05 -23.79 -33.24
N ILE A 353 -18.81 -23.70 -33.73
CA ILE A 353 -17.69 -24.28 -32.98
C ILE A 353 -17.38 -23.38 -31.77
N PRO A 354 -17.63 -23.84 -30.53
CA PRO A 354 -17.35 -23.05 -29.34
C PRO A 354 -15.83 -22.91 -29.13
N TRP A 355 -15.45 -21.85 -28.42
CA TRP A 355 -14.09 -21.71 -27.88
C TRP A 355 -13.86 -22.75 -26.78
N VAL A 356 -12.76 -23.52 -26.85
CA VAL A 356 -12.43 -24.59 -25.87
C VAL A 356 -11.17 -24.24 -25.05
N GLY A 357 -10.83 -22.95 -24.95
CA GLY A 357 -9.54 -22.51 -24.38
C GLY A 357 -9.54 -22.01 -22.93
N CYS A 358 -10.68 -21.93 -22.22
CA CYS A 358 -10.64 -21.52 -20.79
C CYS A 358 -10.02 -22.70 -19.97
N ILE A 359 -9.03 -22.43 -19.11
CA ILE A 359 -8.16 -23.43 -18.43
C ILE A 359 -8.95 -24.45 -17.56
N ALA A 360 -10.18 -24.13 -17.16
CA ALA A 360 -11.11 -25.05 -16.49
C ALA A 360 -12.56 -24.53 -16.56
N GLU A 361 -13.56 -25.41 -16.41
CA GLU A 361 -14.98 -25.03 -16.23
C GLU A 361 -15.18 -24.07 -15.03
N ASN A 362 -14.27 -24.06 -14.05
CA ASN A 362 -14.34 -23.19 -12.89
C ASN A 362 -13.83 -21.76 -13.13
N CYS A 363 -13.11 -21.51 -14.24
CA CYS A 363 -12.75 -20.15 -14.68
C CYS A 363 -14.02 -19.30 -14.93
N PHE A 364 -15.13 -19.99 -15.18
CA PHE A 364 -16.47 -19.47 -15.41
C PHE A 364 -17.13 -18.84 -14.16
N LYS A 365 -16.83 -19.35 -12.96
CA LYS A 365 -17.64 -19.10 -11.75
C LYS A 365 -17.32 -17.80 -11.02
N GLN A 366 -16.33 -17.02 -11.45
CA GLN A 366 -15.80 -15.93 -10.63
C GLN A 366 -16.05 -14.51 -11.16
N GLU A 367 -16.73 -14.31 -12.30
CA GLU A 367 -16.93 -12.97 -12.93
C GLU A 367 -15.64 -12.15 -13.14
N ARG A 368 -14.48 -12.76 -12.91
CA ARG A 368 -13.15 -12.15 -12.93
C ARG A 368 -12.38 -12.48 -14.22
N GLY A 369 -13.08 -12.97 -15.24
CA GLY A 369 -12.47 -13.46 -16.46
C GLY A 369 -13.43 -13.47 -17.65
N CYS A 370 -12.84 -13.36 -18.83
CA CYS A 370 -13.41 -13.02 -20.14
C CYS A 370 -14.41 -14.02 -20.77
N CYS A 371 -14.86 -15.04 -20.03
CA CYS A 371 -15.75 -16.09 -20.54
C CYS A 371 -17.17 -15.88 -19.93
N LYS A 372 -18.16 -15.43 -20.72
CA LYS A 372 -19.59 -15.46 -20.35
C LYS A 372 -20.17 -16.85 -20.56
N GLY A 373 -21.10 -17.24 -19.71
CA GLY A 373 -21.66 -18.59 -19.70
C GLY A 373 -22.81 -18.61 -20.64
N GLY A 374 -22.64 -19.34 -21.75
CA GLY A 374 -23.81 -19.91 -22.38
C GLY A 374 -24.49 -20.80 -21.35
N SER A 375 -25.65 -20.38 -20.87
CA SER A 375 -26.64 -21.29 -20.31
C SER A 375 -27.05 -22.24 -21.43
N SER A 376 -26.24 -23.27 -21.70
CA SER A 376 -26.68 -24.41 -22.47
C SER A 376 -27.74 -25.09 -21.61
N SER A 377 -29.01 -24.84 -21.95
CA SER A 377 -30.12 -25.69 -21.56
C SER A 377 -29.77 -27.12 -21.96
N ALA A 378 -29.24 -27.88 -21.01
CA ALA A 378 -29.14 -29.32 -21.10
C ALA A 378 -30.57 -29.84 -21.18
N SER A 379 -31.05 -30.03 -22.41
CA SER A 379 -32.19 -30.90 -22.69
C SER A 379 -31.74 -32.32 -22.35
N SER A 380 -31.94 -32.69 -21.09
CA SER A 380 -31.93 -34.07 -20.66
C SER A 380 -33.07 -34.80 -21.35
N THR A 381 -32.73 -35.78 -22.17
CA THR A 381 -33.62 -36.87 -22.57
C THR A 381 -32.78 -38.15 -22.60
N PRO A 382 -33.38 -39.31 -22.27
CA PRO A 382 -33.00 -40.11 -21.09
C PRO A 382 -31.79 -41.01 -21.28
#